data_AF-A0A8T4LL06-F1
#
_entry.id   AF-A0A8T4LL06-F1
#
_cell.length_a   1.000
_cell.length_b   1.000
_cell.length_c   1.000
_cell.angle_alpha   90.00
_cell.angle_beta   90.00
_cell.angle_gamma   90.00
#
_symmetry.space_group_name_H-M   'P 1'
#
loop_
_entity.id
_entity.type
_entity.pdbx_description
1 polymer ?
#
loop_
_entity_poly.entity_id
_entity_poly.type
_entity_poly.pdbx_seq_one_letter_code
_entity_poly.pdbx_strand_id
1 'polypeptide(L)'
;MDFNTRLMLNGKTIYLIESKDDSIGKKLLNHLLKFSQEFVMNDDGSKFKKQLSKWDISQDKTFGRFWHFKINLESKKIMPKVFDYYLNKEWGHWFWSLKGKDFTIEYQECGDEITYPEMNIEGPNGKMSIYNDFKVEARGDSLKIIKEIISKYQK
;
A
#
# COMPACT_ATOMS: atom_id res chain seq x y z
N MET A 1 -4.04 7.86 -18.28
CA MET A 1 -4.16 8.41 -16.93
C MET A 1 -2.85 8.11 -16.27
N ASP A 2 -2.04 9.13 -16.08
CA ASP A 2 -0.85 9.03 -15.23
C ASP A 2 -1.38 8.96 -13.80
N PHE A 3 -1.02 7.91 -13.06
CA PHE A 3 -1.43 7.81 -11.67
C PHE A 3 -0.49 8.69 -10.85
N ASN A 4 -1.07 9.59 -10.06
CA ASN A 4 -0.30 10.40 -9.14
C ASN A 4 -0.15 9.64 -7.82
N THR A 5 1.08 9.47 -7.35
CA THR A 5 1.38 8.84 -6.06
C THR A 5 1.94 9.89 -5.11
N ARG A 6 1.40 9.96 -3.91
CA ARG A 6 1.94 10.76 -2.82
C ARG A 6 2.56 9.82 -1.80
N LEU A 7 3.87 9.95 -1.61
CA LEU A 7 4.64 9.14 -0.68
C LEU A 7 5.17 10.03 0.45
N MET A 8 4.80 9.73 1.69
CA MET A 8 5.29 10.39 2.89
C MET A 8 6.35 9.51 3.56
N LEU A 9 7.63 9.85 3.40
CA LEU A 9 8.74 9.11 4.00
C LEU A 9 9.26 9.84 5.24
N ASN A 10 9.10 9.25 6.42
CA ASN A 10 9.49 9.81 7.72
C ASN A 10 8.97 11.26 7.87
N GLY A 11 7.69 11.47 7.59
CA GLY A 11 7.03 12.78 7.60
C GLY A 11 7.32 13.72 6.43
N LYS A 12 8.20 13.37 5.47
CA LYS A 12 8.46 14.19 4.28
C LYS A 12 7.64 13.74 3.08
N THR A 13 6.86 14.65 2.51
CA THR A 13 6.01 14.39 1.33
C THR A 13 6.80 14.44 0.03
N ILE A 14 6.59 13.44 -0.83
CA ILE A 14 7.18 13.29 -2.15
C ILE A 14 6.04 13.00 -3.14
N TYR A 15 5.99 13.74 -4.23
CA TYR A 15 5.02 13.53 -5.30
C TYR A 15 5.69 12.82 -6.48
N LEU A 16 5.08 11.75 -6.96
CA LEU A 16 5.60 10.90 -8.02
C LEU A 16 4.53 10.71 -9.09
N ILE A 17 4.97 10.69 -10.36
CA ILE A 17 4.11 10.40 -11.51
C ILE A 17 4.44 8.97 -11.98
N GLU A 18 3.44 8.09 -11.98
CA GLU A 18 3.59 6.68 -12.36
C GLU A 18 3.08 6.43 -13.78
N SER A 19 3.68 5.44 -14.46
CA SER A 19 3.12 4.90 -15.71
C SER A 19 2.11 3.80 -15.40
N LYS A 20 1.29 3.42 -16.39
CA LYS A 20 0.32 2.32 -16.22
C LYS A 20 0.95 0.99 -15.82
N ASP A 21 2.17 0.73 -16.30
CA ASP A 21 2.85 -0.56 -16.13
C ASP A 21 3.89 -0.55 -15.00
N ASP A 22 4.29 0.62 -14.52
CA ASP A 22 5.32 0.76 -13.50
C ASP A 22 4.84 1.60 -12.30
N SER A 23 4.45 0.90 -11.23
CA SER A 23 3.96 1.50 -9.99
C SER A 23 4.95 1.37 -8.84
N ILE A 24 5.22 2.46 -8.12
CA ILE A 24 6.08 2.42 -6.94
C ILE A 24 5.47 1.57 -5.85
N GLY A 25 4.13 1.54 -5.75
CA GLY A 25 3.40 0.73 -4.79
C GLY A 25 3.71 -0.75 -4.93
N LYS A 26 3.66 -1.26 -6.18
CA LYS A 26 4.04 -2.65 -6.49
C LYS A 26 5.50 -2.93 -6.12
N LYS A 27 6.42 -2.03 -6.46
CA LYS A 27 7.85 -2.21 -6.16
C LYS A 27 8.14 -2.20 -4.66
N LEU A 28 7.58 -1.25 -3.91
CA LEU A 28 7.72 -1.16 -2.46
C LEU A 28 7.18 -2.40 -1.78
N LEU A 29 5.95 -2.80 -2.09
CA LEU A 29 5.32 -3.98 -1.52
C LEU A 29 6.13 -5.25 -1.76
N ASN A 30 6.49 -5.52 -3.02
CA ASN A 30 7.23 -6.72 -3.39
C ASN A 30 8.61 -6.79 -2.72
N HIS A 31 9.27 -5.65 -2.54
CA HIS A 31 10.58 -5.61 -1.90
C HIS A 31 10.46 -5.74 -0.38
N LEU A 32 9.59 -4.95 0.25
CA LEU A 32 9.44 -4.88 1.70
C LEU A 32 8.83 -6.16 2.28
N LEU A 33 7.94 -6.85 1.55
CA LEU A 33 7.34 -8.11 1.97
C LEU A 33 8.37 -9.17 2.38
N LYS A 34 9.56 -9.15 1.79
CA LYS A 34 10.66 -10.06 2.14
C LYS A 34 11.10 -9.90 3.61
N PHE A 35 11.00 -8.69 4.14
CA PHE A 35 11.44 -8.29 5.47
C PHE A 35 10.28 -8.10 6.46
N SER A 36 9.05 -8.26 6.01
CA SER A 36 7.84 -8.07 6.82
C SER A 36 7.61 -9.18 7.82
N GLN A 37 6.97 -8.80 8.92
CA GLN A 37 6.56 -9.64 10.04
C GLN A 37 5.03 -9.67 10.18
N GLU A 38 4.37 -8.53 9.91
CA GLU A 38 2.93 -8.38 10.03
C GLU A 38 2.37 -7.66 8.81
N PHE A 39 1.18 -8.07 8.40
CA PHE A 39 0.32 -7.36 7.47
C PHE A 39 -1.03 -7.14 8.12
N VAL A 40 -1.58 -5.95 7.96
CA VAL A 40 -2.88 -5.56 8.51
C VAL A 40 -3.72 -4.98 7.39
N MET A 41 -5.01 -5.26 7.41
CA MET A 41 -5.93 -4.68 6.45
C MET A 41 -7.29 -4.39 7.05
N ASN A 42 -7.91 -3.35 6.52
CA ASN A 42 -9.29 -3.00 6.80
C ASN A 42 -10.20 -3.73 5.80
N ASP A 43 -10.91 -4.77 6.24
CA ASP A 43 -11.91 -5.51 5.47
C ASP A 43 -13.20 -5.61 6.29
N ASP A 44 -14.36 -5.31 5.69
CA ASP A 44 -15.66 -5.55 6.32
C ASP A 44 -16.03 -7.04 6.38
N GLY A 45 -15.19 -7.91 5.81
CA GLY A 45 -15.29 -9.36 5.86
C GLY A 45 -16.15 -9.96 4.75
N SER A 46 -16.68 -9.17 3.83
CA SER A 46 -17.69 -9.61 2.86
C SER A 46 -17.10 -10.30 1.62
N LYS A 47 -15.94 -9.87 1.13
CA LYS A 47 -15.34 -10.38 -0.13
C LYS A 47 -13.93 -10.92 0.04
N PHE A 48 -13.09 -10.27 0.84
CA PHE A 48 -11.68 -10.59 0.82
C PHE A 48 -11.29 -11.73 1.74
N LYS A 49 -11.93 -11.83 2.92
CA LYS A 49 -11.82 -13.02 3.77
C LYS A 49 -11.99 -14.33 2.99
N LYS A 50 -12.98 -14.39 2.07
CA LYS A 50 -13.22 -15.58 1.23
C LYS A 50 -12.07 -15.83 0.25
N GLN A 51 -11.49 -14.78 -0.33
CA GLN A 51 -10.40 -14.91 -1.28
C GLN A 51 -9.08 -15.30 -0.60
N LEU A 52 -8.77 -14.72 0.56
CA LEU A 52 -7.64 -15.14 1.40
C LEU A 52 -7.73 -16.59 1.84
N SER A 53 -8.94 -17.04 2.20
CA SER A 53 -9.16 -18.43 2.59
C SER A 53 -8.90 -19.40 1.44
N LYS A 54 -9.20 -19.02 0.18
CA LYS A 54 -8.83 -19.81 -1.02
C LYS A 54 -7.31 -19.86 -1.27
N TRP A 55 -6.58 -18.93 -0.67
CA TRP A 55 -5.14 -18.82 -0.75
C TRP A 55 -4.44 -19.35 0.51
N ASP A 56 -5.17 -20.07 1.37
CA ASP A 56 -4.69 -20.61 2.65
C ASP A 56 -4.07 -19.56 3.58
N ILE A 57 -4.49 -18.30 3.46
CA ILE A 57 -4.11 -17.22 4.36
C ILE A 57 -5.22 -17.07 5.41
N SER A 58 -4.89 -17.44 6.64
CA SER A 58 -5.76 -17.21 7.80
C SER A 58 -5.27 -15.99 8.59
N GLN A 59 -6.22 -15.23 9.14
CA GLN A 59 -5.90 -14.15 10.07
C GLN A 59 -5.48 -14.70 11.44
N ASP A 60 -4.58 -13.98 12.11
CA ASP A 60 -4.20 -14.27 13.49
C ASP A 60 -5.11 -13.57 14.49
N LYS A 61 -5.51 -12.32 14.20
CA LYS A 61 -6.33 -11.48 15.10
C LYS A 61 -7.28 -10.57 14.31
N THR A 62 -8.42 -10.26 14.91
CA THR A 62 -9.38 -9.26 14.41
C THR A 62 -9.63 -8.19 15.46
N PHE A 63 -9.57 -6.92 15.05
CA PHE A 63 -9.93 -5.77 15.87
C PHE A 63 -10.96 -4.92 15.12
N GLY A 64 -12.24 -5.15 15.40
CA GLY A 64 -13.33 -4.55 14.61
C GLY A 64 -13.24 -4.98 13.15
N ARG A 65 -13.01 -4.01 12.25
CA ARG A 65 -12.84 -4.21 10.80
C ARG A 65 -11.39 -4.47 10.37
N PHE A 66 -10.44 -4.48 11.31
CA PHE A 66 -9.03 -4.69 11.00
C PHE A 66 -8.63 -6.16 11.22
N TRP A 67 -8.05 -6.74 10.18
CA TRP A 67 -7.58 -8.12 10.14
C TRP A 67 -6.05 -8.11 10.16
N HIS A 68 -5.46 -8.83 11.11
CA HIS A 68 -4.02 -8.91 11.29
C HIS A 68 -3.51 -10.30 10.89
N PHE A 69 -2.42 -10.31 10.14
CA PHE A 69 -1.79 -11.49 9.58
C PHE A 69 -0.30 -11.47 9.87
N LYS A 70 0.21 -12.55 10.44
CA LYS A 70 1.63 -12.82 10.60
C LYS A 70 2.17 -13.29 9.26
N ILE A 71 3.18 -12.60 8.76
CA ILE A 71 3.81 -12.96 7.51
C ILE A 71 4.75 -14.15 7.74
N ASN A 72 4.33 -15.33 7.25
CA ASN A 72 5.12 -16.55 7.24
C ASN A 72 5.64 -16.88 5.82
N LEU A 73 6.35 -18.00 5.66
CA LEU A 73 6.93 -18.40 4.37
C LEU A 73 5.88 -18.61 3.27
N GLU A 74 4.72 -19.17 3.60
CA GLU A 74 3.64 -19.38 2.63
C GLU A 74 2.95 -18.07 2.26
N SER A 75 2.66 -17.21 3.24
CA SER A 75 2.10 -15.88 2.97
C SER A 75 3.01 -15.07 2.04
N LYS A 76 4.34 -15.11 2.22
CA LYS A 76 5.28 -14.40 1.34
C LYS A 76 5.20 -14.83 -0.13
N LYS A 77 4.81 -16.08 -0.41
CA LYS A 77 4.66 -16.58 -1.79
C LYS A 77 3.40 -16.06 -2.47
N ILE A 78 2.34 -15.84 -1.69
CA ILE A 78 1.01 -15.54 -2.23
C ILE A 78 0.66 -14.06 -2.13
N MET A 79 1.19 -13.34 -1.14
CA MET A 79 0.97 -11.91 -0.92
C MET A 79 1.30 -11.02 -2.13
N PRO A 80 2.32 -11.29 -2.98
CA PRO A 80 2.51 -10.52 -4.21
C PRO A 80 1.34 -10.63 -5.18
N LYS A 81 0.77 -11.84 -5.33
CA LYS A 81 -0.42 -12.06 -6.17
C LYS A 81 -1.65 -11.39 -5.57
N VAL A 82 -1.77 -11.45 -4.24
CA VAL A 82 -2.81 -10.75 -3.49
C VAL A 82 -2.72 -9.24 -3.77
N PHE A 83 -1.54 -8.64 -3.62
CA PHE A 83 -1.31 -7.21 -3.87
C PHE A 83 -1.52 -6.82 -5.33
N ASP A 84 -1.09 -7.65 -6.28
CA ASP A 84 -1.32 -7.35 -7.69
C ASP A 84 -2.80 -7.48 -8.06
N TYR A 85 -3.51 -8.46 -7.48
CA TYR A 85 -4.97 -8.51 -7.58
C TYR A 85 -5.60 -7.22 -7.02
N TYR A 86 -5.11 -6.74 -5.87
CA TYR A 86 -5.60 -5.52 -5.25
C TYR A 86 -5.40 -4.25 -6.08
N LEU A 87 -4.19 -4.07 -6.60
CA LEU A 87 -3.83 -2.85 -7.33
C LEU A 87 -4.51 -2.77 -8.71
N ASN A 88 -5.09 -3.87 -9.22
CA ASN A 88 -5.58 -3.94 -10.60
C ASN A 88 -7.08 -4.23 -10.80
N LYS A 89 -7.87 -4.61 -9.77
CA LYS A 89 -9.21 -5.22 -9.98
C LYS A 89 -10.46 -4.49 -9.41
N GLU A 90 -10.35 -3.26 -8.86
CA GLU A 90 -11.45 -2.46 -8.24
C GLU A 90 -12.10 -3.10 -6.99
N TRP A 91 -12.74 -2.44 -6.03
CA TRP A 91 -12.60 -1.13 -5.34
C TRP A 91 -13.20 -1.35 -3.95
N GLY A 92 -12.65 -0.66 -2.95
CA GLY A 92 -13.14 -0.58 -1.58
C GLY A 92 -12.15 0.25 -0.77
N HIS A 93 -12.58 0.90 0.31
CA HIS A 93 -11.73 1.84 1.05
C HIS A 93 -10.68 1.10 1.89
N TRP A 94 -9.66 0.56 1.23
CA TRP A 94 -8.65 -0.29 1.84
C TRP A 94 -7.53 0.55 2.43
N PHE A 95 -7.61 0.70 3.74
CA PHE A 95 -6.40 0.93 4.53
C PHE A 95 -5.70 -0.42 4.72
N TRP A 96 -4.43 -0.51 4.34
CA TRP A 96 -3.58 -1.63 4.75
C TRP A 96 -2.26 -1.12 5.30
N SER A 97 -1.63 -1.93 6.15
CA SER A 97 -0.28 -1.68 6.64
C SER A 97 0.58 -2.92 6.56
N LEU A 98 1.86 -2.75 6.22
CA LEU A 98 2.87 -3.79 6.21
C LEU A 98 4.00 -3.35 7.15
N LYS A 99 4.32 -4.21 8.11
CA LYS A 99 5.28 -3.89 9.17
C LYS A 99 6.44 -4.89 9.16
N GLY A 100 7.64 -4.35 9.23
CA GLY A 100 8.85 -5.09 9.56
C GLY A 100 9.45 -4.61 10.89
N LYS A 101 10.65 -5.09 11.18
CA LYS A 101 11.37 -4.74 12.43
C LYS A 101 11.71 -3.24 12.51
N ASP A 102 11.96 -2.62 11.36
CA ASP A 102 12.48 -1.26 11.24
C ASP A 102 11.73 -0.40 10.21
N PHE A 103 10.57 -0.87 9.75
CA PHE A 103 9.70 -0.07 8.89
C PHE A 103 8.21 -0.35 9.15
N THR A 104 7.38 0.62 8.82
CA THR A 104 5.94 0.51 8.64
C THR A 104 5.60 1.27 7.37
N ILE A 105 4.88 0.61 6.47
CA ILE A 105 4.26 1.26 5.33
C ILE A 105 2.75 1.08 5.42
N GLU A 106 2.04 2.18 5.37
CA GLU A 106 0.59 2.26 5.34
C GLU A 106 0.18 2.76 3.97
N TYR A 107 -0.88 2.19 3.44
CA TYR A 107 -1.49 2.64 2.21
C TYR A 107 -2.94 2.97 2.45
N GLN A 108 -3.37 4.03 1.78
CA GLN A 108 -4.76 4.41 1.68
C GLN A 108 -5.06 4.81 0.24
N GLU A 109 -6.07 4.17 -0.34
CA GLU A 109 -6.64 4.61 -1.60
C GLU A 109 -7.56 5.81 -1.35
N CYS A 110 -7.29 6.93 -2.01
CA CYS A 110 -8.11 8.13 -1.94
C CYS A 110 -8.94 8.25 -3.24
N GLY A 111 -10.18 7.76 -3.21
CA GLY A 111 -11.11 7.75 -4.35
C GLY A 111 -12.39 8.57 -4.11
N ASP A 112 -12.49 9.68 -4.84
CA ASP A 112 -13.59 10.54 -5.32
C ASP A 112 -15.02 10.59 -4.73
N GLU A 113 -15.45 9.84 -3.71
CA GLU A 113 -16.85 9.98 -3.22
C GLU A 113 -17.05 10.03 -1.70
N ILE A 114 -15.97 10.16 -0.91
CA ILE A 114 -16.11 10.45 0.53
C ILE A 114 -15.31 11.69 0.87
N THR A 115 -15.98 12.84 0.73
CA THR A 115 -16.00 13.93 1.72
C THR A 115 -14.84 13.94 2.72
N TYR A 116 -13.65 14.30 2.25
CA TYR A 116 -12.90 15.33 2.95
C TYR A 116 -13.21 16.64 2.24
N PRO A 117 -14.16 17.46 2.71
CA PRO A 117 -14.50 18.75 2.08
C PRO A 117 -13.33 19.75 2.01
N GLU A 118 -12.14 19.37 2.49
CA GLU A 118 -10.94 20.20 2.54
C GLU A 118 -9.80 19.76 1.62
N MET A 119 -9.93 18.68 0.83
CA MET A 119 -8.82 18.20 -0.03
C MET A 119 -9.20 18.06 -1.50
N ASN A 120 -9.46 19.19 -2.15
CA ASN A 120 -9.19 19.36 -3.57
C ASN A 120 -7.67 19.44 -3.76
N ILE A 121 -7.00 18.30 -3.92
CA ILE A 121 -5.57 18.30 -4.21
C ILE A 121 -5.40 18.38 -5.73
N GLU A 122 -5.23 19.58 -6.24
CA GLU A 122 -4.75 19.80 -7.62
C GLU A 122 -3.39 19.12 -7.77
N GLY A 123 -3.29 18.19 -8.73
CA GLY A 123 -1.99 17.66 -9.13
C GLY A 123 -1.11 18.73 -9.77
N PRO A 124 0.18 18.45 -10.03
CA PRO A 124 1.11 19.40 -10.66
C PRO A 124 0.63 19.97 -12.01
N ASN A 125 -0.43 19.40 -12.60
CA ASN A 125 -1.07 19.84 -13.84
C ASN A 125 -2.46 20.49 -13.63
N GLY A 126 -2.85 20.87 -12.41
CA GLY A 126 -4.13 21.53 -12.11
C GLY A 126 -5.37 20.65 -12.28
N LYS A 127 -5.20 19.34 -12.43
CA LYS A 127 -6.33 18.39 -12.57
C LYS A 127 -6.62 17.70 -11.24
N MET A 128 -7.91 17.53 -10.94
CA MET A 128 -8.39 16.65 -9.87
C MET A 128 -7.81 15.25 -10.11
N SER A 129 -7.09 14.74 -9.12
CA SER A 129 -6.31 13.51 -9.24
C SER A 129 -6.62 12.59 -8.08
N ILE A 130 -6.96 11.35 -8.39
CA ILE A 130 -6.99 10.24 -7.44
C ILE A 130 -5.52 9.94 -7.08
N TYR A 131 -5.20 9.96 -5.78
CA TYR A 131 -3.86 9.65 -5.29
C TYR A 131 -3.81 8.30 -4.60
N ASN A 132 -2.72 7.58 -4.86
CA ASN A 132 -2.24 6.53 -3.97
C ASN A 132 -1.42 7.18 -2.86
N ASP A 133 -1.89 7.07 -1.62
CA ASP A 133 -1.17 7.60 -0.46
C ASP A 133 -0.38 6.49 0.23
N PHE A 134 0.94 6.61 0.22
CA PHE A 134 1.83 5.74 0.99
C PHE A 134 2.45 6.53 2.14
N LYS A 135 2.16 6.14 3.37
CA LYS A 135 2.86 6.66 4.55
C LYS A 135 3.89 5.65 5.00
N VAL A 136 5.15 6.05 5.01
CA VAL A 136 6.30 5.18 5.25
C VAL A 136 7.10 5.74 6.41
N GLU A 137 7.17 4.98 7.50
CA GLU A 137 8.13 5.21 8.57
C GLU A 137 9.21 4.12 8.47
N ALA A 138 10.47 4.50 8.24
CA ALA A 138 11.57 3.57 8.05
C ALA A 138 12.89 4.09 8.61
N ARG A 139 13.71 3.18 9.13
CA ARG A 139 15.07 3.45 9.62
C ARG A 139 16.04 2.40 9.07
N GLY A 140 17.33 2.57 9.36
CA GLY A 140 18.35 1.57 9.04
C GLY A 140 18.42 1.21 7.55
N ASP A 141 18.50 -0.09 7.26
CA ASP A 141 18.62 -0.59 5.90
C ASP A 141 17.31 -0.50 5.11
N SER A 142 16.16 -0.65 5.77
CA SER A 142 14.86 -0.45 5.12
C SER A 142 14.70 0.96 4.55
N LEU A 143 15.21 1.99 5.24
CA LEU A 143 15.20 3.36 4.73
C LEU A 143 16.07 3.52 3.47
N LYS A 144 17.23 2.86 3.41
CA LYS A 144 18.12 2.91 2.23
C LYS A 144 17.43 2.30 1.01
N ILE A 145 16.86 1.11 1.18
CA ILE A 145 16.12 0.38 0.15
C ILE A 145 14.97 1.23 -0.41
N ILE A 146 14.18 1.85 0.47
CA ILE A 146 13.02 2.66 0.06
C ILE A 146 13.48 3.89 -0.74
N LYS A 147 14.56 4.56 -0.32
CA LYS A 147 15.13 5.69 -1.07
C LYS A 147 15.63 5.28 -2.45
N GLU A 148 16.27 4.12 -2.58
CA GLU A 148 16.72 3.57 -3.87
C GLU A 148 15.57 3.20 -4.81
N ILE A 149 14.42 2.79 -4.26
CA ILE A 149 13.21 2.56 -5.05
C ILE A 149 12.64 3.90 -5.53
N ILE A 150 12.50 4.88 -4.63
CA ILE A 150 11.93 6.20 -4.92
C ILE A 150 12.76 6.95 -5.97
N SER A 151 14.09 6.90 -5.89
CA SER A 151 14.96 7.64 -6.81
C SER A 151 14.77 7.25 -8.28
N LYS A 152 14.21 6.07 -8.57
CA LYS A 152 13.89 5.63 -9.94
C LYS A 152 12.65 6.29 -10.52
N TYR A 153 11.81 6.91 -9.68
CA TYR A 153 10.57 7.58 -10.05
C TYR A 153 10.67 9.10 -9.98
N GLN A 154 11.72 9.62 -9.34
CA GLN A 154 12.07 11.03 -9.37
C GLN A 154 12.85 11.29 -10.66
N LYS A 155 12.15 11.75 -11.70
CA LYS A 155 12.78 12.27 -12.92
C LYS A 155 13.14 13.73 -12.75
#